data_AF-A0A8S1EUD2-F1
#
_entry.id   AF-A0A8S1EUD2-F1
#
_cell.length_a   1.000
_cell.length_b   1.000
_cell.length_c   1.000
_cell.angle_alpha   90.00
_cell.angle_beta   90.00
_cell.angle_gamma   90.00
#
_symmetry.space_group_name_H-M   'P 1'
#
loop_
_entity.id
_entity.type
_entity.pdbx_description
1 polymer ?
#
loop_
_entity_poly.entity_id
_entity_poly.type
_entity_poly.pdbx_seq_one_letter_code
_entity_poly.pdbx_strand_id
1 'polypeptide(L)'
;MAKEKKSKHHRDRSRDRSRDSSSDDDDKRMDRRLSEERKRKKEQKKLEKERRKLKETPEERRQRRMEKKRLKEEKRKRINDEETLIPPELAYTNLNNPFNDTKLTETFIWGKKLEREGKAHLSVRQIQKEASKRIQKNLHEAAEFKKIRDAKMAAREDMDMMKRDANMKNMPTWDAKEREFQLDQVKERTRIRIEQGRAKAIDILTRYIRYNDERTDDKKKQEEFELEDPIQTIKNLCKSSDDLEDLEEDIKIYRTLESNDRNEVFWNDIITIISEELKKKDCQDRGAVHGSKR
;
A
#
# COMPACT_ATOMS: atom_id res chain seq x y z
N MET A 1 -20.34 -74.81 28.85
CA MET A 1 -19.61 -73.90 29.76
C MET A 1 -19.98 -72.46 29.43
N ALA A 2 -20.68 -71.79 30.33
CA ALA A 2 -21.29 -70.47 30.12
C ALA A 2 -20.29 -69.33 30.39
N LYS A 3 -20.31 -68.28 29.56
CA LYS A 3 -19.41 -67.12 29.65
C LYS A 3 -19.94 -66.10 30.67
N GLU A 4 -19.16 -65.90 31.72
CA GLU A 4 -19.39 -64.94 32.81
C GLU A 4 -18.94 -63.52 32.38
N LYS A 5 -19.81 -62.52 32.59
CA LYS A 5 -19.55 -61.11 32.22
C LYS A 5 -18.93 -60.35 33.40
N LYS A 6 -17.68 -59.91 33.25
CA LYS A 6 -16.97 -59.02 34.21
C LYS A 6 -17.62 -57.64 34.29
N SER A 7 -18.06 -57.26 35.50
CA SER A 7 -18.54 -55.92 35.85
C SER A 7 -17.36 -54.98 36.14
N LYS A 8 -17.49 -53.70 35.77
CA LYS A 8 -16.49 -52.65 36.04
C LYS A 8 -16.78 -52.02 37.39
N HIS A 9 -15.85 -52.20 38.32
CA HIS A 9 -15.82 -51.55 39.64
C HIS A 9 -15.38 -50.08 39.48
N HIS A 10 -16.23 -49.13 39.87
CA HIS A 10 -15.85 -47.73 40.03
C HIS A 10 -15.26 -47.56 41.44
N ARG A 11 -14.00 -47.09 41.51
CA ARG A 11 -13.34 -46.69 42.76
C ARG A 11 -13.88 -45.32 43.17
N ASP A 12 -14.67 -45.28 44.23
CA ASP A 12 -14.99 -44.05 44.94
C ASP A 12 -13.75 -43.55 45.70
N ARG A 13 -13.37 -42.31 45.46
CA ARG A 13 -12.38 -41.58 46.26
C ARG A 13 -13.12 -40.76 47.30
N SER A 14 -13.01 -41.21 48.53
CA SER A 14 -13.41 -40.54 49.75
C SER A 14 -12.83 -39.12 49.80
N ARG A 15 -13.70 -38.11 49.91
CA ARG A 15 -13.35 -36.79 50.47
C ARG A 15 -14.05 -36.66 51.81
N ASP A 16 -13.22 -36.41 52.82
CA ASP A 16 -13.55 -36.27 54.23
C ASP A 16 -14.74 -35.36 54.48
N ARG A 17 -15.66 -35.84 55.32
CA ARG A 17 -16.84 -35.13 55.80
C ARG A 17 -16.60 -34.72 57.24
N SER A 18 -16.51 -33.41 57.47
CA SER A 18 -16.70 -32.84 58.81
C SER A 18 -18.04 -32.10 58.83
N ARG A 19 -18.99 -32.71 59.55
CA ARG A 19 -20.13 -32.14 60.31
C ARG A 19 -20.80 -30.85 59.79
N ASP A 20 -22.06 -30.96 59.38
CA ASP A 20 -23.19 -30.41 60.17
C ASP A 20 -24.53 -31.02 59.71
N SER A 21 -25.47 -31.06 60.66
CA SER A 21 -26.74 -31.77 60.65
C SER A 21 -27.88 -31.00 59.98
N SER A 22 -28.86 -31.75 59.48
CA SER A 22 -30.27 -31.33 59.32
C SER A 22 -30.64 -30.41 58.14
N SER A 23 -30.86 -30.99 56.95
CA SER A 23 -32.11 -30.86 56.16
C SER A 23 -31.99 -31.66 54.84
N ASP A 24 -31.97 -32.98 54.94
CA ASP A 24 -31.67 -33.87 53.82
C ASP A 24 -32.92 -34.25 52.98
N ASP A 25 -34.12 -33.81 53.42
CA ASP A 25 -35.40 -34.08 52.75
C ASP A 25 -35.84 -32.96 51.80
N ASP A 26 -35.54 -31.70 52.11
CA ASP A 26 -35.91 -30.56 51.25
C ASP A 26 -35.05 -30.47 49.99
N ASP A 27 -33.74 -30.74 50.09
CA ASP A 27 -32.84 -30.79 48.91
C ASP A 27 -33.22 -31.94 47.96
N LYS A 28 -33.59 -33.11 48.51
CA LYS A 28 -34.08 -34.24 47.70
C LYS A 28 -35.43 -33.94 47.05
N ARG A 29 -36.32 -33.18 47.71
CA ARG A 29 -37.60 -32.73 47.13
C ARG A 29 -37.39 -31.69 46.03
N MET A 30 -36.47 -30.74 46.21
CA MET A 30 -36.11 -29.75 45.20
C MET A 30 -35.46 -30.40 43.97
N ASP A 31 -34.54 -31.34 44.15
CA ASP A 31 -33.92 -32.05 43.02
C ASP A 31 -34.94 -32.93 42.28
N ARG A 32 -35.90 -33.54 43.00
CA ARG A 32 -37.04 -34.23 42.36
C ARG A 32 -37.89 -33.27 41.54
N ARG A 33 -38.25 -32.09 42.05
CA ARG A 33 -39.02 -31.07 41.31
C ARG A 33 -38.26 -30.57 40.07
N LEU A 34 -36.97 -30.29 40.20
CA LEU A 34 -36.11 -29.89 39.07
C LEU A 34 -35.97 -31.03 38.05
N SER A 35 -35.93 -32.29 38.50
CA SER A 35 -35.90 -33.45 37.61
C SER A 35 -37.22 -33.61 36.84
N GLU A 36 -38.36 -33.36 37.48
CA GLU A 36 -39.70 -33.39 36.88
C GLU A 36 -39.89 -32.23 35.91
N GLU A 37 -39.43 -31.03 36.25
CA GLU A 37 -39.45 -29.87 35.36
C GLU A 37 -38.56 -30.11 34.13
N ARG A 38 -37.36 -30.70 34.32
CA ARG A 38 -36.50 -31.13 33.21
C ARG A 38 -37.18 -32.19 32.34
N LYS A 39 -37.97 -33.11 32.90
CA LYS A 39 -38.75 -34.09 32.14
C LYS A 39 -39.87 -33.41 31.34
N ARG A 40 -40.68 -32.55 31.97
CA ARG A 40 -41.74 -31.77 31.30
C ARG A 40 -41.19 -30.93 30.15
N LYS A 41 -40.06 -30.24 30.37
CA LYS A 41 -39.39 -29.43 29.34
C LYS A 41 -38.82 -30.28 28.20
N LYS A 42 -38.36 -31.51 28.48
CA LYS A 42 -37.92 -32.47 27.44
C LYS A 42 -39.12 -32.96 26.61
N GLU A 43 -40.24 -33.25 27.25
CA GLU A 43 -41.47 -33.69 26.61
C GLU A 43 -42.07 -32.59 25.73
N GLN A 44 -42.17 -31.36 26.23
CA GLN A 44 -42.58 -30.19 25.44
C GLN A 44 -41.68 -29.97 24.22
N LYS A 45 -40.35 -30.03 24.39
CA LYS A 45 -39.40 -29.96 23.27
C LYS A 45 -39.54 -31.13 22.29
N LYS A 46 -39.96 -32.31 22.74
CA LYS A 46 -40.20 -33.46 21.87
C LYS A 46 -41.47 -33.25 21.05
N LEU A 47 -42.55 -32.83 21.70
CA LEU A 47 -43.83 -32.50 21.07
C LEU A 47 -43.68 -31.37 20.05
N GLU A 48 -42.91 -30.32 20.39
CA GLU A 48 -42.62 -29.20 19.49
C GLU A 48 -41.80 -29.64 18.27
N LYS A 49 -40.80 -30.51 18.47
CA LYS A 49 -40.02 -31.11 17.37
C LYS A 49 -40.87 -32.00 16.48
N GLU A 50 -41.86 -32.70 17.04
CA GLU A 50 -42.81 -33.53 16.28
C GLU A 50 -43.78 -32.65 15.50
N ARG A 51 -44.35 -31.61 16.13
CA ARG A 51 -45.19 -30.61 15.47
C ARG A 51 -44.44 -29.89 14.33
N ARG A 52 -43.16 -29.57 14.53
CA ARG A 52 -42.30 -28.98 13.51
C ARG A 52 -42.03 -29.95 12.35
N LYS A 53 -41.76 -31.24 12.63
CA LYS A 53 -41.58 -32.26 11.59
C LYS A 53 -42.84 -32.55 10.78
N LEU A 54 -44.03 -32.37 11.38
CA LEU A 54 -45.31 -32.63 10.71
C LEU A 54 -45.69 -31.51 9.73
N LYS A 55 -45.23 -30.28 10.01
CA LYS A 55 -45.40 -29.10 9.14
C LYS A 55 -44.27 -28.94 8.10
N GLU A 56 -43.22 -29.75 8.19
CA GLU A 56 -42.00 -29.65 7.37
C GLU A 56 -42.27 -30.21 5.96
N THR A 57 -42.00 -29.40 4.93
CA THR A 57 -42.14 -29.82 3.53
C THR A 57 -41.10 -30.91 3.19
N PRO A 58 -41.32 -31.74 2.15
CA PRO A 58 -40.38 -32.80 1.79
C PRO A 58 -38.97 -32.30 1.43
N GLU A 59 -38.85 -31.03 1.00
CA GLU A 59 -37.58 -30.38 0.67
C GLU A 59 -36.80 -29.95 1.93
N GLU A 60 -37.46 -29.34 2.91
CA GLU A 60 -36.86 -28.94 4.19
C GLU A 60 -36.36 -30.16 4.98
N ARG A 61 -37.09 -31.28 4.90
CA ARG A 61 -36.66 -32.58 5.46
C ARG A 61 -35.36 -33.10 4.82
N ARG A 62 -35.13 -32.83 3.52
CA ARG A 62 -33.86 -33.18 2.84
C ARG A 62 -32.72 -32.27 3.32
N GLN A 63 -32.95 -30.96 3.42
CA GLN A 63 -31.96 -30.00 3.91
C GLN A 63 -31.50 -30.33 5.34
N ARG A 64 -32.43 -30.66 6.24
CA ARG A 64 -32.11 -31.11 7.61
C ARG A 64 -31.29 -32.41 7.64
N ARG A 65 -31.58 -33.36 6.75
CA ARG A 65 -30.79 -34.60 6.63
C ARG A 65 -29.37 -34.29 6.12
N MET A 66 -29.25 -33.38 5.17
CA MET A 66 -27.96 -32.92 4.65
C MET A 66 -27.16 -32.18 5.71
N GLU A 67 -27.78 -31.28 6.48
CA GLU A 67 -27.14 -30.57 7.58
C GLU A 67 -26.72 -31.53 8.71
N LYS A 68 -27.57 -32.49 9.09
CA LYS A 68 -27.20 -33.53 10.05
C LYS A 68 -26.04 -34.38 9.55
N LYS A 69 -25.98 -34.67 8.25
CA LYS A 69 -24.87 -35.39 7.62
C LYS A 69 -23.60 -34.55 7.65
N ARG A 70 -23.67 -33.26 7.28
CA ARG A 70 -22.55 -32.30 7.33
C ARG A 70 -22.01 -32.13 8.75
N LEU A 71 -22.87 -31.92 9.75
CA LEU A 71 -22.46 -31.82 11.15
C LEU A 71 -21.83 -33.12 11.67
N LYS A 72 -22.32 -34.28 11.24
CA LYS A 72 -21.71 -35.58 11.61
C LYS A 72 -20.34 -35.75 10.94
N GLU A 73 -20.20 -35.30 9.71
CA GLU A 73 -18.94 -35.31 8.97
C GLU A 73 -17.94 -34.32 9.56
N GLU A 74 -18.34 -33.09 9.86
CA GLU A 74 -17.51 -32.08 10.51
C GLU A 74 -17.05 -32.54 11.89
N LYS A 75 -17.93 -33.19 12.68
CA LYS A 75 -17.51 -33.81 13.95
C LYS A 75 -16.49 -34.93 13.74
N ARG A 76 -16.63 -35.74 12.69
CA ARG A 76 -15.64 -36.78 12.36
C ARG A 76 -14.31 -36.17 11.93
N LYS A 77 -14.35 -35.12 11.10
CA LYS A 77 -13.16 -34.35 10.69
C LYS A 77 -12.48 -33.74 11.91
N ARG A 78 -13.19 -32.99 12.75
CA ARG A 78 -12.64 -32.44 14.01
C ARG A 78 -12.01 -33.49 14.92
N ILE A 79 -12.58 -34.69 15.01
CA ILE A 79 -11.99 -35.77 15.81
C ILE A 79 -10.69 -36.28 15.17
N ASN A 80 -10.65 -36.44 13.85
CA ASN A 80 -9.45 -36.82 13.09
C ASN A 80 -8.37 -35.72 13.18
N ASP A 81 -8.77 -34.46 13.02
CA ASP A 81 -7.91 -33.28 13.16
C ASP A 81 -7.43 -33.07 14.62
N GLU A 82 -8.19 -33.50 15.64
CA GLU A 82 -7.74 -33.47 17.05
C GLU A 82 -6.75 -34.60 17.36
N GLU A 83 -6.85 -35.72 16.63
CA GLU A 83 -5.97 -36.88 16.76
C GLU A 83 -4.63 -36.68 16.05
N THR A 84 -4.60 -35.84 15.01
CA THR A 84 -3.39 -35.47 14.27
C THR A 84 -2.79 -34.17 14.80
N LEU A 85 -1.49 -34.17 15.15
CA LEU A 85 -0.80 -32.95 15.64
C LEU A 85 -0.21 -32.09 14.52
N ILE A 86 -0.39 -32.49 13.27
CA ILE A 86 0.13 -31.78 12.10
C ILE A 86 -0.86 -30.66 11.76
N PRO A 87 -0.43 -29.39 11.74
CA PRO A 87 -1.26 -28.29 11.28
C PRO A 87 -1.87 -28.59 9.90
N PRO A 88 -3.18 -28.33 9.69
CA PRO A 88 -3.84 -28.56 8.39
C PRO A 88 -3.16 -27.88 7.22
N GLU A 89 -2.47 -26.77 7.48
CA GLU A 89 -1.75 -25.94 6.51
C GLU A 89 -0.52 -26.63 5.89
N LEU A 90 0.03 -27.66 6.55
CA LEU A 90 1.22 -28.37 6.08
C LEU A 90 0.91 -29.50 5.08
N ALA A 91 -0.37 -29.80 4.80
CA ALA A 91 -0.85 -30.74 3.76
C ALA A 91 -0.21 -32.16 3.73
N TYR A 92 0.64 -32.51 4.68
CA TYR A 92 1.26 -33.81 4.76
C TYR A 92 0.31 -34.82 5.39
N THR A 93 0.24 -35.99 4.76
CA THR A 93 -0.51 -37.15 5.25
C THR A 93 0.40 -38.37 5.23
N ASN A 94 0.02 -39.45 5.90
CA ASN A 94 0.82 -40.70 5.91
C ASN A 94 1.08 -41.27 4.50
N LEU A 95 0.26 -40.91 3.51
CA LEU A 95 0.40 -41.36 2.11
C LEU A 95 1.14 -40.35 1.23
N ASN A 96 1.24 -39.08 1.66
CA ASN A 96 1.85 -37.98 0.91
C ASN A 96 3.05 -37.40 1.67
N ASN A 97 3.87 -38.29 2.23
CA ASN A 97 5.03 -37.90 3.02
C ASN A 97 6.31 -37.99 2.16
N PRO A 98 7.01 -36.88 1.89
CA PRO A 98 8.22 -36.87 1.07
C PRO A 98 9.40 -37.64 1.70
N PHE A 99 9.33 -38.00 2.98
CA PHE A 99 10.36 -38.74 3.70
C PHE A 99 10.09 -40.26 3.76
N ASN A 100 9.14 -40.77 2.99
CA ASN A 100 8.76 -42.19 2.95
C ASN A 100 8.36 -42.80 4.32
N ASP A 101 8.04 -41.97 5.31
CA ASP A 101 7.57 -42.44 6.62
C ASP A 101 6.05 -42.69 6.60
N THR A 102 5.69 -43.93 6.94
CA THR A 102 4.32 -44.48 6.93
C THR A 102 3.47 -44.03 8.13
N LYS A 103 4.11 -43.47 9.17
CA LYS A 103 3.50 -43.15 10.48
C LYS A 103 3.62 -41.67 10.82
N LEU A 104 3.66 -40.78 9.82
CA LEU A 104 3.83 -39.34 10.01
C LEU A 104 2.82 -38.70 10.97
N THR A 105 1.55 -39.14 10.93
CA THR A 105 0.49 -38.65 11.82
C THR A 105 0.57 -39.23 13.23
N GLU A 106 1.31 -40.31 13.44
CA GLU A 106 1.52 -40.89 14.77
C GLU A 106 2.47 -40.01 15.58
N THR A 107 2.17 -39.88 16.86
CA THR A 107 2.84 -38.90 17.71
C THR A 107 3.95 -39.58 18.48
N PHE A 108 5.20 -39.21 18.22
CA PHE A 108 6.33 -39.76 18.96
C PHE A 108 6.30 -39.31 20.43
N ILE A 109 6.40 -40.26 21.36
CA ILE A 109 6.41 -40.00 22.80
C ILE A 109 7.76 -40.39 23.37
N TRP A 110 8.47 -39.40 23.90
CA TRP A 110 9.73 -39.64 24.57
C TRP A 110 9.50 -40.09 26.03
N GLY A 111 9.39 -41.40 26.25
CA GLY A 111 9.09 -41.99 27.56
C GLY A 111 10.02 -41.51 28.68
N LYS A 112 11.34 -41.58 28.47
CA LYS A 112 12.35 -41.10 29.46
C LYS A 112 12.19 -39.61 29.81
N LYS A 113 11.78 -38.76 28.86
CA LYS A 113 11.52 -37.34 29.11
C LYS A 113 10.25 -37.16 29.93
N LEU A 114 9.20 -37.91 29.61
CA LEU A 114 7.92 -37.89 30.32
C LEU A 114 8.07 -38.34 31.79
N GLU A 115 8.91 -39.36 32.04
CA GLU A 115 9.29 -39.83 33.37
C GLU A 115 10.06 -38.77 34.16
N ARG A 116 11.05 -38.11 33.53
CA ARG A 116 11.80 -37.01 34.14
C ARG A 116 10.91 -35.81 34.49
N GLU A 117 9.90 -35.53 33.67
CA GLU A 117 8.90 -34.49 33.93
C GLU A 117 7.80 -34.90 34.93
N GLY A 118 7.84 -36.13 35.47
CA GLY A 118 6.84 -36.65 36.41
C GLY A 118 5.46 -36.93 35.76
N LYS A 119 5.38 -36.88 34.43
CA LYS A 119 4.14 -37.04 33.64
C LYS A 119 3.92 -38.46 33.11
N ALA A 120 4.73 -39.42 33.55
CA ALA A 120 4.62 -40.83 33.16
C ALA A 120 3.23 -41.44 33.39
N HIS A 121 2.44 -40.89 34.31
CA HIS A 121 1.10 -41.33 34.66
C HIS A 121 0.00 -40.80 33.72
N LEU A 122 0.32 -39.85 32.81
CA LEU A 122 -0.65 -39.29 31.87
C LEU A 122 -0.89 -40.23 30.69
N SER A 123 -2.14 -40.31 30.24
CA SER A 123 -2.49 -41.09 29.05
C SER A 123 -1.89 -40.47 27.80
N VAL A 124 -1.48 -41.31 26.83
CA VAL A 124 -1.09 -40.92 25.46
C VAL A 124 -2.02 -39.85 24.87
N ARG A 125 -3.33 -40.04 25.03
CA ARG A 125 -4.35 -39.10 24.53
C ARG A 125 -4.31 -37.72 25.22
N GLN A 126 -3.96 -37.68 26.50
CA GLN A 126 -3.82 -36.42 27.24
C GLN A 126 -2.56 -35.66 26.80
N ILE A 127 -1.46 -36.37 26.54
CA ILE A 127 -0.20 -35.81 26.04
C ILE A 127 -0.41 -35.20 24.65
N GLN A 128 -1.07 -35.93 23.74
CA GLN A 128 -1.43 -35.44 22.41
C GLN A 128 -2.30 -34.18 22.49
N LYS A 129 -3.30 -34.16 23.39
CA LYS A 129 -4.17 -33.00 23.59
C LYS A 129 -3.42 -31.77 24.13
N GLU A 130 -2.47 -31.96 25.05
CA GLU A 130 -1.62 -30.86 25.52
C GLU A 130 -0.71 -30.33 24.43
N ALA A 131 -0.08 -31.21 23.65
CA ALA A 131 0.78 -30.83 22.56
C ALA A 131 0.00 -30.13 21.43
N SER A 132 -1.20 -30.59 21.10
CA SER A 132 -2.10 -29.94 20.12
C SER A 132 -2.46 -28.53 20.56
N LYS A 133 -2.80 -28.34 21.85
CA LYS A 133 -3.04 -27.00 22.41
C LYS A 133 -1.81 -26.08 22.32
N ARG A 134 -0.60 -26.60 22.51
CA ARG A 134 0.64 -25.80 22.36
C ARG A 134 0.86 -25.39 20.91
N ILE A 135 0.70 -26.32 19.97
CA ILE A 135 0.81 -26.03 18.52
C ILE A 135 -0.22 -24.99 18.09
N GLN A 136 -1.47 -25.11 18.55
CA GLN A 136 -2.52 -24.13 18.26
C GLN A 136 -2.18 -22.73 18.81
N LYS A 137 -1.65 -22.63 20.03
CA LYS A 137 -1.19 -21.35 20.59
C LYS A 137 -0.06 -20.75 19.77
N ASN A 138 0.97 -21.54 19.46
CA ASN A 138 2.09 -21.10 18.64
C ASN A 138 1.64 -20.62 17.25
N LEU A 139 0.69 -21.32 16.62
CA LEU A 139 0.13 -20.94 15.32
C LEU A 139 -0.64 -19.62 15.41
N HIS A 140 -1.42 -19.43 16.48
CA HIS A 140 -2.14 -18.18 16.71
C HIS A 140 -1.17 -17.01 16.96
N GLU A 141 -0.17 -17.20 17.81
CA GLU A 141 0.89 -16.21 18.07
C GLU A 141 1.62 -15.85 16.77
N ALA A 142 2.02 -16.84 15.97
CA ALA A 142 2.65 -16.62 14.66
C ALA A 142 1.74 -15.84 13.69
N ALA A 143 0.44 -16.11 13.68
CA ALA A 143 -0.52 -15.38 12.85
C ALA A 143 -0.64 -13.90 13.28
N GLU A 144 -0.63 -13.62 14.59
CA GLU A 144 -0.64 -12.24 15.11
C GLU A 144 0.66 -11.51 14.76
N PHE A 145 1.83 -12.15 14.90
CA PHE A 145 3.10 -11.55 14.46
C PHE A 145 3.11 -11.24 12.96
N LYS A 146 2.55 -12.13 12.13
CA LYS A 146 2.41 -11.91 10.69
C LYS A 146 1.54 -10.68 10.42
N LYS A 147 0.36 -10.57 11.03
CA LYS A 147 -0.52 -9.40 10.89
C LYS A 147 0.16 -8.09 11.28
N ILE A 148 0.91 -8.09 12.39
CA ILE A 148 1.65 -6.90 12.84
C ILE A 148 2.72 -6.50 11.81
N ARG A 149 3.47 -7.47 11.29
CA ARG A 149 4.48 -7.23 10.25
C ARG A 149 3.84 -6.66 8.98
N ASP A 150 2.75 -7.26 8.54
CA ASP A 150 2.04 -6.86 7.32
C ASP A 150 1.43 -5.46 7.49
N ALA A 151 0.82 -5.17 8.65
CA ALA A 151 0.29 -3.83 8.97
C ALA A 151 1.40 -2.76 9.04
N LYS A 152 2.56 -3.09 9.60
CA LYS A 152 3.71 -2.18 9.62
C LYS A 152 4.26 -1.92 8.21
N MET A 153 4.28 -2.95 7.36
CA MET A 153 4.70 -2.81 5.96
C MET A 153 3.72 -1.95 5.18
N ALA A 154 2.42 -2.19 5.32
CA ALA A 154 1.36 -1.40 4.71
C ALA A 154 1.42 0.07 5.17
N ALA A 155 1.56 0.33 6.46
CA ALA A 155 1.69 1.71 6.97
C ALA A 155 2.94 2.44 6.42
N ARG A 156 4.04 1.72 6.20
CA ARG A 156 5.23 2.29 5.56
C ARG A 156 4.98 2.60 4.09
N GLU A 157 4.33 1.69 3.38
CA GLU A 157 3.97 1.87 1.97
C GLU A 157 3.02 3.06 1.81
N ASP A 158 2.00 3.19 2.66
CA ASP A 158 1.08 4.32 2.69
C ASP A 158 1.82 5.66 2.90
N MET A 159 2.75 5.71 3.88
CA MET A 159 3.56 6.90 4.11
C MET A 159 4.46 7.24 2.91
N ASP A 160 5.02 6.23 2.24
CA ASP A 160 5.85 6.45 1.07
C ASP A 160 5.01 6.83 -0.17
N MET A 161 3.76 6.36 -0.30
CA MET A 161 2.80 6.87 -1.28
C MET A 161 2.45 8.33 -1.01
N MET A 162 2.13 8.70 0.24
CA MET A 162 1.86 10.09 0.61
C MET A 162 3.04 11.02 0.30
N LYS A 163 4.29 10.57 0.51
CA LYS A 163 5.48 11.35 0.12
C LYS A 163 5.60 11.51 -1.39
N ARG A 164 5.33 10.45 -2.17
CA ARG A 164 5.33 10.54 -3.64
C ARG A 164 4.27 11.51 -4.12
N ASP A 165 3.06 11.44 -3.56
CA ASP A 165 1.97 12.35 -3.88
C ASP A 165 2.30 13.80 -3.49
N ALA A 166 2.92 14.01 -2.33
CA ALA A 166 3.38 15.34 -1.91
C ALA A 166 4.46 15.87 -2.86
N ASN A 167 5.43 15.04 -3.26
CA ASN A 167 6.45 15.42 -4.23
C ASN A 167 5.83 15.76 -5.59
N MET A 168 4.88 14.94 -6.09
CA MET A 168 4.17 15.20 -7.33
C MET A 168 3.37 16.50 -7.27
N LYS A 169 2.71 16.81 -6.14
CA LYS A 169 2.02 18.10 -5.94
C LYS A 169 2.97 19.28 -5.90
N ASN A 170 4.18 19.08 -5.40
CA ASN A 170 5.20 20.13 -5.35
C ASN A 170 5.91 20.32 -6.69
N MET A 171 5.96 19.31 -7.58
CA MET A 171 6.65 19.40 -8.88
C MET A 171 6.32 20.66 -9.69
N PRO A 172 5.04 21.05 -9.88
CA PRO A 172 4.70 22.28 -10.60
C PRO A 172 5.29 23.55 -9.95
N THR A 173 5.43 23.57 -8.62
CA THR A 173 6.05 24.69 -7.90
C THR A 173 7.57 24.71 -8.09
N TRP A 174 8.20 23.55 -8.27
CA TRP A 174 9.62 23.47 -8.63
C TRP A 174 9.85 23.95 -10.05
N ASP A 175 9.02 23.53 -11.00
CA ASP A 175 9.12 23.99 -12.40
C ASP A 175 8.94 25.51 -12.52
N ALA A 176 8.00 26.08 -11.76
CA ALA A 176 7.80 27.54 -11.73
C ALA A 176 9.01 28.28 -11.14
N LYS A 177 9.56 27.80 -10.02
CA LYS A 177 10.77 28.37 -9.41
C LYS A 177 12.00 28.23 -10.29
N GLU A 178 12.12 27.11 -11.00
CA GLU A 178 13.20 26.88 -11.96
C GLU A 178 13.12 27.87 -13.13
N ARG A 179 11.92 28.17 -13.64
CA ARG A 179 11.73 29.22 -14.66
C ARG A 179 12.10 30.62 -14.16
N GLU A 180 11.72 30.97 -12.93
CA GLU A 180 12.15 32.23 -12.30
C GLU A 180 13.67 32.29 -12.16
N PHE A 181 14.30 31.21 -11.70
CA PHE A 181 15.74 31.13 -11.56
C PHE A 181 16.46 31.27 -12.91
N GLN A 182 15.97 30.60 -13.96
CA GLN A 182 16.50 30.74 -15.31
C GLN A 182 16.38 32.17 -15.82
N LEU A 183 15.25 32.82 -15.59
CA LEU A 183 15.06 34.23 -15.94
C LEU A 183 16.07 35.13 -15.22
N ASP A 184 16.29 34.93 -13.93
CA ASP A 184 17.25 35.70 -13.14
C ASP A 184 18.70 35.43 -13.56
N GLN A 185 19.04 34.19 -13.90
CA GLN A 185 20.34 33.85 -14.49
C GLN A 185 20.55 34.56 -15.83
N VAL A 186 19.54 34.58 -16.70
CA VAL A 186 19.61 35.30 -17.98
C VAL A 186 19.84 36.79 -17.75
N LYS A 187 19.08 37.41 -16.84
CA LYS A 187 19.24 38.84 -16.47
C LYS A 187 20.65 39.15 -15.98
N GLU A 188 21.17 38.36 -15.06
CA GLU A 188 22.51 38.60 -14.50
C GLU A 188 23.60 38.37 -15.55
N ARG A 189 23.45 37.33 -16.37
CA ARG A 189 24.36 37.05 -17.50
C ARG A 189 24.36 38.19 -18.52
N THR A 190 23.21 38.81 -18.76
CA THR A 190 23.06 40.00 -19.62
C THR A 190 23.76 41.20 -19.01
N ARG A 191 23.55 41.46 -17.71
CA ARG A 191 24.23 42.54 -16.99
C ARG A 191 25.75 42.42 -17.06
N ILE A 192 26.31 41.25 -16.74
CA ILE A 192 27.76 41.00 -16.79
C ILE A 192 28.32 41.18 -18.22
N ARG A 193 27.57 40.75 -19.24
CA ARG A 193 28.00 40.90 -20.65
C ARG A 193 28.10 42.36 -21.09
N ILE A 194 27.16 43.18 -20.64
CA ILE A 194 27.15 44.63 -20.88
C ILE A 194 28.33 45.29 -20.17
N GLU A 195 28.53 45.00 -18.88
CA GLU A 195 29.65 45.54 -18.09
C GLU A 195 31.03 45.18 -18.70
N GLN A 196 31.13 44.01 -19.34
CA GLN A 196 32.36 43.53 -19.99
C GLN A 196 32.53 43.99 -21.45
N GLY A 197 31.62 44.79 -22.00
CA GLY A 197 31.69 45.31 -23.38
C GLY A 197 31.50 44.25 -24.48
N ARG A 198 30.96 43.08 -24.13
CA ARG A 198 30.70 41.94 -25.04
C ARG A 198 29.21 41.63 -25.13
N ALA A 199 28.40 42.67 -25.13
CA ALA A 199 26.95 42.56 -25.19
C ALA A 199 26.52 41.91 -26.52
N LYS A 200 25.58 40.96 -26.45
CA LYS A 200 24.87 40.47 -27.63
C LYS A 200 23.68 41.39 -27.94
N ALA A 201 23.10 41.26 -29.14
CA ALA A 201 21.90 42.02 -29.52
C ALA A 201 20.75 41.80 -28.51
N ILE A 202 20.53 40.55 -28.07
CA ILE A 202 19.53 40.23 -27.04
C ILE A 202 19.77 40.99 -25.74
N ASP A 203 21.03 41.15 -25.31
CA ASP A 203 21.39 41.80 -24.05
C ASP A 203 21.02 43.29 -24.07
N ILE A 204 21.21 43.95 -25.22
CA ILE A 204 20.87 45.35 -25.44
C ILE A 204 19.35 45.54 -25.51
N LEU A 205 18.64 44.65 -26.22
CA LEU A 205 17.17 44.66 -26.28
C LEU A 205 16.55 44.45 -24.89
N THR A 206 17.06 43.51 -24.10
CA THR A 206 16.63 43.31 -22.71
C THR A 206 16.93 44.54 -21.84
N ARG A 207 18.03 45.27 -22.09
CA ARG A 207 18.33 46.53 -21.39
C ARG A 207 17.27 47.60 -21.66
N TYR A 208 16.77 47.71 -22.90
CA TYR A 208 15.71 48.67 -23.25
C TYR A 208 14.39 48.36 -22.53
N ILE A 209 14.03 47.08 -22.46
CA ILE A 209 12.84 46.65 -21.72
C ILE A 209 12.98 46.98 -20.23
N ARG A 210 14.15 46.69 -19.63
CA ARG A 210 14.40 47.00 -18.21
C ARG A 210 14.39 48.49 -17.92
N TYR A 211 14.85 49.31 -18.86
CA TYR A 211 14.81 50.77 -18.72
C TYR A 211 13.37 51.31 -18.77
N ASN A 212 12.55 50.75 -19.66
CA ASN A 212 11.14 51.12 -19.80
C ASN A 212 10.27 50.62 -18.62
N ASP A 213 10.67 49.54 -17.95
CA ASP A 213 9.91 48.98 -16.82
C ASP A 213 10.04 49.84 -15.54
N GLU A 214 9.03 50.67 -15.30
CA GLU A 214 8.92 51.56 -14.13
C GLU A 214 8.79 50.84 -12.78
N ARG A 215 8.52 49.53 -12.76
CA ARG A 215 8.27 48.77 -11.53
C ARG A 215 9.51 48.20 -10.87
N THR A 216 10.64 48.22 -11.56
CA THR A 216 11.89 47.72 -10.98
C THR A 216 12.60 48.85 -10.25
N ASP A 217 12.78 48.70 -8.93
CA ASP A 217 13.61 49.62 -8.10
C ASP A 217 15.08 49.70 -8.59
N ASP A 218 15.45 48.85 -9.55
CA ASP A 218 16.73 48.84 -10.26
C ASP A 218 17.02 50.09 -11.09
N LYS A 219 16.03 50.95 -11.38
CA LYS A 219 16.26 52.20 -12.13
C LYS A 219 17.38 53.07 -11.55
N LYS A 220 17.58 53.03 -10.22
CA LYS A 220 18.64 53.79 -9.53
C LYS A 220 20.04 53.18 -9.59
N LYS A 221 20.18 51.91 -10.02
CA LYS A 221 21.45 51.18 -10.11
C LYS A 221 21.98 51.03 -11.54
N GLN A 222 21.17 51.38 -12.55
CA GLN A 222 21.60 51.24 -13.93
C GLN A 222 22.46 52.43 -14.34
N GLU A 223 23.64 52.15 -14.89
CA GLU A 223 24.48 53.16 -15.52
C GLU A 223 23.71 53.82 -16.67
N GLU A 224 23.68 55.15 -16.66
CA GLU A 224 23.14 55.99 -17.73
C GLU A 224 23.82 55.59 -19.05
N PHE A 225 23.04 55.23 -20.05
CA PHE A 225 23.56 54.71 -21.32
C PHE A 225 22.91 55.42 -22.50
N GLU A 226 23.66 55.50 -23.60
CA GLU A 226 23.17 56.03 -24.85
C GLU A 226 22.17 55.04 -25.46
N LEU A 227 20.91 55.47 -25.60
CA LEU A 227 19.88 54.67 -26.27
C LEU A 227 20.19 54.64 -27.76
N GLU A 228 20.82 53.56 -28.21
CA GLU A 228 21.01 53.28 -29.63
C GLU A 228 19.70 52.75 -30.25
N ASP A 229 19.42 53.06 -31.51
CA ASP A 229 18.25 52.51 -32.20
C ASP A 229 18.32 50.95 -32.20
N PRO A 230 17.28 50.23 -31.71
CA PRO A 230 17.23 48.78 -31.73
C PRO A 230 17.51 48.17 -33.12
N ILE A 231 17.03 48.83 -34.18
CA ILE A 231 17.21 48.36 -35.56
C ILE A 231 18.68 48.50 -35.97
N GLN A 232 19.31 49.61 -35.62
CA GLN A 232 20.71 49.85 -35.91
C GLN A 232 21.61 48.89 -35.11
N THR A 233 21.24 48.61 -33.85
CA THR A 233 21.93 47.66 -32.99
C THR A 233 21.91 46.24 -33.59
N ILE A 234 20.73 45.77 -34.03
CA ILE A 234 20.58 44.46 -34.66
C ILE A 234 21.43 44.39 -35.94
N LYS A 235 21.42 45.43 -36.78
CA LYS A 235 22.23 45.48 -38.01
C LYS A 235 23.74 45.50 -37.75
N ASN A 236 24.17 46.16 -36.68
CA ASN A 236 25.57 46.28 -36.32
C ASN A 236 26.13 44.99 -35.70
N LEU A 237 25.34 44.30 -34.88
CA LEU A 237 25.77 43.10 -34.15
C LEU A 237 25.49 41.79 -34.92
N CYS A 238 24.36 41.67 -35.60
CA CYS A 238 23.97 40.45 -36.32
C CYS A 238 24.29 40.59 -37.81
N LYS A 239 25.56 40.32 -38.15
CA LYS A 239 26.07 40.45 -39.53
C LYS A 239 25.78 39.20 -40.35
N SER A 240 25.84 38.01 -39.74
CA SER A 240 25.52 36.73 -40.38
C SER A 240 24.01 36.46 -40.45
N SER A 241 23.59 35.51 -41.30
CA SER A 241 22.25 34.91 -41.24
C SER A 241 22.08 34.12 -39.95
N ASP A 242 23.11 33.36 -39.57
CA ASP A 242 23.12 32.52 -38.36
C ASP A 242 22.95 33.37 -37.08
N ASP A 243 23.57 34.55 -37.00
CA ASP A 243 23.43 35.45 -35.84
C ASP A 243 22.00 36.00 -35.67
N LEU A 244 21.25 36.11 -36.77
CA LEU A 244 19.86 36.57 -36.77
C LEU A 244 18.92 35.41 -36.38
N GLU A 245 19.22 34.18 -36.81
CA GLU A 245 18.50 32.97 -36.40
C GLU A 245 18.70 32.69 -34.90
N ASP A 246 19.95 32.76 -34.41
CA ASP A 246 20.28 32.64 -32.99
C ASP A 246 19.55 33.70 -32.14
N LEU A 247 19.48 34.94 -32.64
CA LEU A 247 18.75 36.01 -31.95
C LEU A 247 17.25 35.73 -31.92
N GLU A 248 16.68 35.20 -32.99
CA GLU A 248 15.26 34.81 -33.04
C GLU A 248 14.95 33.70 -32.02
N GLU A 249 15.83 32.71 -31.88
CA GLU A 249 15.70 31.65 -30.88
C GLU A 249 15.87 32.17 -29.44
N ASP A 250 16.87 33.01 -29.20
CA ASP A 250 17.10 33.65 -27.89
C ASP A 250 15.86 34.47 -27.46
N ILE A 251 15.23 35.21 -28.38
CA ILE A 251 14.00 35.98 -28.10
C ILE A 251 12.82 35.04 -27.80
N LYS A 252 12.68 33.93 -28.54
CA LYS A 252 11.62 32.93 -28.26
C LYS A 252 11.77 32.33 -26.87
N ILE A 253 12.99 31.97 -26.48
CA ILE A 253 13.27 31.44 -25.13
C ILE A 253 12.94 32.52 -24.09
N TYR A 254 13.40 33.75 -24.29
CA TYR A 254 13.15 34.84 -23.35
C TYR A 254 11.65 35.11 -23.17
N ARG A 255 10.87 35.09 -24.26
CA ARG A 255 9.41 35.22 -24.24
C ARG A 255 8.72 34.08 -23.47
N THR A 256 9.24 32.85 -23.52
CA THR A 256 8.68 31.74 -22.73
C THR A 256 8.97 31.85 -21.23
N LEU A 257 10.04 32.55 -20.86
CA LEU A 257 10.46 32.75 -19.47
C LEU A 257 9.81 34.00 -18.84
N GLU A 258 9.56 35.03 -19.66
CA GLU A 258 9.00 36.30 -19.20
C GLU A 258 7.46 36.26 -19.18
N SER A 259 6.86 36.43 -18.00
CA SER A 259 5.39 36.42 -17.81
C SER A 259 4.71 37.78 -18.04
N ASN A 260 5.41 38.75 -18.65
CA ASN A 260 4.90 40.11 -18.85
C ASN A 260 4.27 40.28 -20.24
N ASP A 261 2.94 40.25 -20.30
CA ASP A 261 2.17 40.46 -21.55
C ASP A 261 2.46 41.79 -22.25
N ARG A 262 2.94 42.81 -21.53
CA ARG A 262 3.27 44.13 -22.12
C ARG A 262 4.50 44.11 -23.02
N ASN A 263 5.46 43.23 -22.70
CA ASN A 263 6.72 43.14 -23.45
C ASN A 263 6.57 42.23 -24.67
N GLU A 264 5.46 41.48 -24.77
CA GLU A 264 5.19 40.57 -25.88
C GLU A 264 5.08 41.31 -27.22
N VAL A 265 4.43 42.48 -27.24
CA VAL A 265 4.30 43.31 -28.45
C VAL A 265 5.68 43.73 -28.96
N PHE A 266 6.55 44.20 -28.07
CA PHE A 266 7.92 44.58 -28.41
C PHE A 266 8.71 43.40 -29.00
N TRP A 267 8.64 42.22 -28.37
CA TRP A 267 9.34 41.05 -28.89
C TRP A 267 8.81 40.59 -30.25
N ASN A 268 7.50 40.67 -30.48
CA ASN A 268 6.89 40.34 -31.78
C ASN A 268 7.29 41.33 -32.88
N ASP A 269 7.38 42.62 -32.56
CA ASP A 269 7.84 43.65 -33.50
C ASP A 269 9.31 43.39 -33.88
N ILE A 270 10.16 43.07 -32.91
CA ILE A 270 11.58 42.73 -33.17
C ILE A 270 11.71 41.44 -33.99
N ILE A 271 10.94 40.38 -33.71
CA ILE A 271 10.93 39.16 -34.52
C ILE A 271 10.52 39.47 -35.96
N THR A 272 9.52 40.34 -36.16
CA THR A 272 9.07 40.75 -37.49
C THR A 272 10.21 41.42 -38.25
N ILE A 273 10.92 42.35 -37.62
CA ILE A 273 12.09 43.04 -38.20
C ILE A 273 13.20 42.03 -38.52
N ILE A 274 13.52 41.10 -37.62
CA ILE A 274 14.53 40.06 -37.84
C ILE A 274 14.14 39.19 -39.04
N SER A 275 12.87 38.79 -39.15
CA SER A 275 12.38 37.96 -40.25
C SER A 275 12.45 38.67 -41.61
N GLU A 276 12.24 39.99 -41.64
CA GLU A 276 12.38 40.80 -42.84
C GLU A 276 13.85 40.96 -43.25
N GLU A 277 14.74 41.19 -42.29
CA GLU A 277 16.19 41.28 -42.54
C GLU A 277 16.76 39.92 -42.99
N LEU A 278 16.31 38.79 -42.42
CA LEU A 278 16.64 37.45 -42.90
C LEU A 278 16.18 37.22 -44.34
N LYS A 279 14.93 37.55 -44.67
CA LYS A 279 14.41 37.46 -46.05
C LYS A 279 15.23 38.31 -47.03
N LYS A 280 15.66 39.49 -46.60
CA LYS A 280 16.48 40.40 -47.39
C LYS A 280 17.90 39.85 -47.62
N LYS A 281 18.50 39.22 -46.61
CA LYS A 281 19.80 38.55 -46.73
C LYS A 281 19.72 37.34 -47.66
N ASP A 282 18.70 36.49 -47.53
CA ASP A 282 18.48 35.32 -48.40
C ASP A 282 18.23 35.74 -49.86
N CYS A 283 17.49 36.83 -50.12
CA CYS A 283 17.30 37.32 -51.49
C CYS A 283 18.56 37.94 -52.10
N GLN A 284 19.42 38.59 -51.28
CA GLN A 284 20.71 39.11 -51.70
C GLN A 284 21.70 37.99 -52.02
N ASP A 285 21.75 36.95 -51.21
CA ASP A 285 22.64 35.80 -51.42
C ASP A 285 22.24 35.02 -52.68
N ARG A 286 20.94 34.78 -52.89
CA ARG A 286 20.42 34.19 -54.14
C ARG A 286 20.69 35.05 -55.37
N GLY A 287 20.64 36.37 -55.24
CA GLY A 287 20.99 37.31 -56.31
C GLY A 287 22.49 37.30 -56.66
N ALA A 288 23.36 37.18 -55.65
CA ALA A 288 24.82 37.11 -55.83
C ALA A 288 25.25 35.82 -56.56
N VAL A 289 24.62 34.69 -56.27
CA VAL A 289 24.89 33.41 -56.96
C VAL A 289 24.54 33.46 -58.45
N HIS A 290 23.54 34.24 -58.85
CA HIS A 290 23.16 34.41 -60.26
C HIS A 290 23.99 35.47 -61.00
N GLY A 291 24.62 36.41 -60.28
CA GLY A 291 25.52 37.43 -60.84
C GLY A 291 26.94 36.92 -61.15
N SER A 292 27.37 35.81 -60.54
CA SER A 292 28.75 35.27 -60.68
C SER A 292 28.93 34.30 -61.86
N LYS A 293 27.88 34.07 -62.68
CA LYS A 293 27.90 33.19 -63.88
C LYS A 293 27.84 33.94 -65.21
N ARG A 294 28.24 35.21 -65.26
CA ARG A 294 28.39 35.97 -66.52
C ARG A 294 29.84 36.36 -66.76
#